data_AF-A0A1C6VGR6-F1
#
_entry.id   AF-A0A1C6VGR6-F1
#
_cell.length_a   1.000
_cell.length_b   1.000
_cell.length_c   1.000
_cell.angle_alpha   90.00
_cell.angle_beta   90.00
_cell.angle_gamma   90.00
#
_symmetry.space_group_name_H-M   'P 1'
#
loop_
_entity.id
_entity.type
_entity.pdbx_description
1 polymer ?
#
loop_
_entity_poly.entity_id
_entity_poly.type
_entity_poly.pdbx_seq_one_letter_code
_entity_poly.pdbx_strand_id
1 'polypeptide(L)' 'MSDDEQVGDASGKGGRLMGWVFRNLAGPSQVQGAVQGGSQLAREAWKQDLERRKQWSREQRELKRAQREARRGDR' A
#
# COMPACT_ATOMS: atom_id res chain seq x y z
N MET A 1 28.77 -41.01 30.69
CA MET A 1 29.42 -39.69 30.60
C MET A 1 29.84 -39.45 29.16
N SER A 2 29.87 -38.18 28.77
CA SER A 2 30.31 -37.59 27.50
C SER A 2 29.25 -37.44 26.41
N ASP A 3 28.42 -36.42 26.65
CA ASP A 3 28.34 -35.20 25.84
C ASP A 3 27.92 -35.32 24.37
N ASP A 4 26.59 -35.33 24.19
CA ASP A 4 25.91 -34.78 23.02
C ASP A 4 26.24 -33.28 22.89
N GLU A 5 27.17 -32.92 22.02
CA GLU A 5 27.41 -31.53 21.64
C GLU A 5 26.79 -31.22 20.28
N GLN A 6 25.46 -31.11 20.24
CA GLN A 6 24.79 -30.39 19.14
C GLN A 6 25.01 -28.89 19.36
N VAL A 7 26.11 -28.39 18.80
CA VAL A 7 26.42 -26.96 18.67
C VAL A 7 25.34 -26.31 17.80
N GLY A 8 24.30 -25.82 18.46
CA GLY A 8 23.25 -25.00 17.85
C GLY A 8 23.81 -23.63 17.52
N ASP A 9 23.86 -23.32 16.22
CA ASP A 9 24.21 -22.02 15.64
C ASP A 9 23.55 -20.86 16.40
N ALA A 10 24.37 -20.09 17.11
CA ALA A 10 24.01 -18.95 17.93
C ALA A 10 23.77 -17.69 17.08
N SER A 11 22.92 -17.79 16.06
CA SER A 11 22.65 -16.67 15.15
C SER A 11 21.16 -16.33 15.09
N GLY A 12 20.73 -15.51 16.06
CA GLY A 12 19.63 -14.55 15.93
C GLY A 12 18.19 -15.06 15.76
N LYS A 13 17.96 -16.37 15.56
CA LYS A 13 16.62 -16.95 15.52
C LYS A 13 16.29 -17.51 16.90
N GLY A 14 15.36 -16.88 17.61
CA GLY A 14 14.81 -17.44 18.85
C GLY A 14 14.50 -18.92 18.65
N GLY A 15 15.05 -19.77 19.52
CA GLY A 15 14.99 -21.23 19.36
C GLY A 15 13.57 -21.79 19.27
N ARG A 16 13.43 -23.10 19.04
CA ARG A 16 12.13 -23.76 18.79
C ARG A 16 11.02 -23.39 19.79
N LEU A 17 11.38 -23.21 21.06
CA LEU A 17 10.50 -22.73 22.13
C LEU A 17 9.99 -21.29 21.88
N MET A 18 10.87 -20.36 21.55
CA MET A 18 10.48 -18.98 21.24
C MET A 18 9.67 -18.88 19.95
N GLY A 19 9.98 -19.70 18.95
CA GLY A 19 9.15 -19.84 17.75
C GLY A 19 7.74 -20.36 18.05
N TRP A 20 7.63 -21.33 18.97
CA TRP A 20 6.34 -21.86 19.43
C TRP A 20 5.53 -20.82 20.22
N VAL A 21 6.16 -20.07 21.14
CA VAL A 21 5.52 -19.00 21.91
C VAL A 21 5.01 -17.88 21.00
N PHE A 22 5.81 -17.44 20.01
CA PHE A 22 5.37 -16.44 19.06
C PHE A 22 4.16 -16.92 18.24
N ARG A 23 4.17 -18.19 17.80
CA ARG A 23 3.08 -18.77 17.02
C ARG A 23 1.78 -18.91 17.82
N ASN A 24 1.86 -19.30 19.09
CA ASN A 24 0.68 -19.71 19.87
C ASN A 24 0.18 -18.68 20.89
N LEU A 25 1.05 -17.79 21.39
CA LEU A 25 0.70 -16.85 22.46
C LEU A 25 0.75 -15.39 22.00
N ALA A 26 1.78 -14.99 21.26
CA ALA A 26 1.90 -13.61 20.79
C ALA A 26 1.07 -13.37 19.51
N GLY A 27 0.95 -14.40 18.65
CA GLY A 27 0.35 -14.28 17.33
C GLY A 27 1.11 -13.28 16.43
N PRO A 28 0.90 -13.31 15.11
CA PRO A 28 1.28 -12.16 14.29
C PRO A 28 0.51 -10.95 14.81
N SER A 29 1.19 -9.80 14.96
CA SER A 29 0.56 -8.56 15.39
C SER A 29 -0.64 -8.23 14.50
N GLN A 30 -1.85 -8.46 15.01
CA GLN A 30 -3.06 -8.06 14.33
C GLN A 30 -3.22 -6.55 14.55
N VAL A 31 -3.04 -5.76 13.49
CA VAL A 31 -3.36 -4.34 13.55
C VAL A 31 -4.88 -4.21 13.40
N GLN A 32 -5.57 -3.82 14.46
CA GLN A 32 -6.98 -3.41 14.36
C GLN A 32 -7.08 -2.23 13.39
N GLY A 33 -7.84 -2.41 12.31
CA GLY A 33 -7.97 -1.39 11.28
C GLY A 33 -6.83 -1.35 10.25
N ALA A 34 -6.09 -2.45 10.07
CA ALA A 34 -5.31 -2.62 8.85
C ALA A 34 -6.23 -2.33 7.65
N VAL A 35 -6.00 -1.20 6.97
CA VAL A 35 -6.77 -0.83 5.78
C VAL A 35 -6.58 -1.97 4.80
N GLN A 36 -7.57 -2.86 4.72
CA GLN A 36 -7.68 -3.82 3.65
C GLN A 36 -7.81 -2.97 2.39
N GLY A 37 -6.68 -2.69 1.74
CA GLY A 37 -6.58 -1.87 0.53
C GLY A 37 -7.36 -2.44 -0.66
N GLY A 38 -8.18 -3.47 -0.43
CA GLY A 38 -9.09 -4.08 -1.38
C GLY A 38 -10.57 -3.98 -1.02
N SER A 39 -10.99 -3.25 0.03
CA SER A 39 -12.43 -3.09 0.28
C SER A 39 -13.10 -2.40 -0.91
N GLN A 40 -14.30 -2.86 -1.27
CA GLN A 40 -15.01 -2.36 -2.43
C GLN A 40 -15.27 -0.85 -2.32
N LEU A 41 -15.60 -0.36 -1.12
CA LEU A 41 -15.76 1.05 -0.81
C LEU A 41 -14.50 1.87 -1.06
N ALA A 42 -13.32 1.38 -0.64
CA ALA A 42 -12.05 2.07 -0.88
C ALA A 42 -11.72 2.13 -2.38
N ARG A 43 -12.05 1.07 -3.14
CA ARG A 43 -11.88 1.04 -4.60
C ARG A 43 -12.79 2.03 -5.30
N GLU A 44 -14.05 2.13 -4.88
CA GLU A 44 -15.03 3.06 -5.45
C GLU A 44 -14.66 4.51 -5.14
N ALA A 45 -14.26 4.80 -3.91
CA ALA A 45 -13.77 6.12 -3.51
C ALA A 45 -12.56 6.55 -4.35
N TRP A 46 -11.61 5.63 -4.60
CA TRP A 46 -10.47 5.90 -5.48
C TRP A 46 -10.90 6.16 -6.92
N LYS A 47 -11.83 5.36 -7.49
CA LYS A 47 -12.32 5.60 -8.85
C LYS A 47 -12.96 6.99 -9.00
N GLN A 48 -13.83 7.38 -8.07
CA GLN A 48 -14.47 8.69 -8.07
C GLN A 48 -13.44 9.82 -7.95
N ASP A 49 -12.41 9.64 -7.11
CA ASP A 49 -11.32 10.61 -7.01
C ASP A 49 -10.52 10.75 -8.32
N LEU A 50 -10.22 9.65 -9.00
CA LEU A 50 -9.56 9.66 -10.30
C LEU A 50 -10.40 10.36 -11.38
N GLU A 51 -11.72 10.18 -11.38
CA GLU A 51 -12.61 10.84 -12.32
C GLU A 51 -12.63 12.36 -12.10
N ARG A 52 -12.71 12.83 -10.85
CA ARG A 52 -12.60 14.25 -10.50
C ARG A 52 -11.28 14.85 -10.98
N ARG A 53 -10.16 14.15 -10.79
CA ARG A 53 -8.85 14.61 -11.29
C ARG A 53 -8.77 14.66 -12.82
N LYS A 54 -9.44 13.75 -13.52
CA LYS A 54 -9.51 13.74 -14.99
C LYS A 54 -10.34 14.89 -15.54
N GLN A 55 -11.42 15.28 -14.85
CA GLN A 55 -12.25 16.44 -15.23
C GLN A 55 -11.41 17.71 -15.29
N TRP A 56 -10.61 17.97 -14.25
CA TRP A 56 -9.67 19.10 -14.21
C TRP A 56 -8.73 19.12 -15.43
N SER A 57 -8.20 17.96 -15.83
CA SER A 57 -7.31 17.87 -16.99
C SER A 57 -8.02 18.14 -18.33
N ARG A 58 -9.31 17.83 -18.44
CA ARG A 58 -10.11 18.11 -19.65
C ARG A 58 -10.42 19.60 -19.75
N GLU A 59 -10.90 20.21 -18.67
CA GLU A 59 -11.18 21.64 -18.61
C GLU A 59 -9.93 22.48 -18.91
N GLN A 60 -8.78 22.12 -18.33
CA GLN A 60 -7.50 22.78 -18.65
C GLN A 60 -7.12 22.64 -20.12
N ARG A 61 -7.41 21.50 -20.75
CA ARG A 61 -7.17 21.31 -22.19
C ARG A 61 -8.12 22.12 -23.04
N GLU A 62 -9.38 22.26 -22.65
CA GLU A 62 -10.37 23.08 -23.35
C GLU A 62 -10.04 24.56 -23.25
N LEU A 63 -9.68 25.06 -22.06
CA LEU A 63 -9.18 26.42 -21.86
C LEU A 63 -7.96 26.70 -22.75
N LYS A 64 -7.02 25.75 -22.83
CA LYS A 64 -5.84 25.88 -23.67
C LYS A 64 -6.16 25.84 -25.17
N ARG A 65 -7.21 25.13 -25.59
CA ARG A 65 -7.70 25.16 -26.98
C ARG A 65 -8.36 26.50 -27.29
N ALA A 66 -9.24 26.98 -26.42
CA ALA A 66 -9.91 28.28 -26.56
C ALA A 66 -8.89 29.42 -26.67
N GLN A 67 -7.85 29.43 -25.83
CA GLN A 67 -6.75 30.41 -25.95
C GLN A 67 -6.01 30.32 -27.28
N ARG A 68 -5.80 29.11 -27.81
CA ARG A 68 -5.13 28.93 -29.11
C ARG A 68 -5.99 29.39 -30.27
N GLU A 69 -7.30 29.14 -30.21
CA GLU A 69 -8.26 29.62 -31.22
C GLU A 69 -8.39 31.13 -31.18
N ALA A 70 -8.51 31.74 -30.00
CA ALA A 70 -8.51 33.19 -29.83
C ALA A 70 -7.25 33.84 -30.42
N ARG A 71 -6.07 33.25 -30.19
CA ARG A 71 -4.81 33.73 -30.77
C ARG A 71 -4.70 33.54 -32.29
N ARG A 72 -5.44 32.60 -32.86
CA ARG A 72 -5.49 32.37 -34.32
C ARG A 72 -6.45 33.31 -35.02
N GLY A 73 -7.56 33.70 -34.37
CA GLY A 73 -8.53 34.64 -34.94
C GLY A 73 -8.08 36.11 -34.88
N ASP A 74 -7.11 36.43 -34.03
CA ASP A 74 -6.55 37.78 -33.86
C ASP A 74 -5.38 38.09 -34.85
N ARG A 75 -5.12 37.20 -35.81
CA ARG A 75 -4.15 37.37 -36.91
C ARG A 75 -4.87 37.35 -38.24
#